data_AF-A0A538U0N2-F1
#
_entry.id   AF-A0A538U0N2-F1
#
_cell.length_a   1.000
_cell.length_b   1.000
_cell.length_c   1.000
_cell.angle_alpha   90.00
_cell.angle_beta   90.00
_cell.angle_gamma   90.00
#
_symmetry.space_group_name_H-M   'P 1'
#
loop_
_entity.id
_entity.type
_entity.pdbx_description
1 polymer ?
#
loop_
_entity_poly.entity_id
_entity_poly.type
_entity_poly.pdbx_seq_one_letter_code
_entity_poly.pdbx_strand_id
1 'polypeptide(L)'
;MATAPSTVDPTTLDAATLLTVLKAVRKGDFTALADTFNEVVEMNERLAAELARLAVVVGRNGKIEERASLGPVTGAWSDAVTNVNSLVTNLAQPTAEAARVIGAVAKGDLSQTMALEIDDRPLEGEFMRTAKTVNRMVEQLGAFAAEVTRVVREVGTEGKLGGQARVKGVAGIWKDLTESVNSMAGNLTAQVRNIAQVTTAVANGDLSKKI
;
A
#
# COMPACT_ATOMS: atom_id res chain seq x y z
N MET A 1 -27.96 -47.96 2.76
CA MET A 1 -27.16 -47.60 3.95
C MET A 1 -25.75 -47.31 3.46
N ALA A 2 -25.35 -46.04 3.44
CA ALA A 2 -24.03 -45.61 3.01
C ALA A 2 -23.06 -45.73 4.19
N THR A 3 -22.05 -46.57 4.06
CA THR A 3 -20.93 -46.68 5.01
C THR A 3 -19.97 -45.52 4.77
N ALA A 4 -19.84 -44.64 5.76
CA ALA A 4 -18.88 -43.54 5.77
C ALA A 4 -17.44 -44.08 5.73
N PRO A 5 -16.49 -43.36 5.07
CA PRO A 5 -15.09 -43.74 5.10
C PRO A 5 -14.51 -43.47 6.48
N SER A 6 -13.92 -44.50 7.08
CA SER A 6 -13.23 -44.46 8.37
C SER A 6 -12.05 -43.51 8.31
N THR A 7 -12.13 -42.39 9.02
CA THR A 7 -11.01 -41.47 9.23
C THR A 7 -10.01 -42.11 10.20
N VAL A 8 -8.94 -42.69 9.67
CA VAL A 8 -7.82 -43.20 10.47
C VAL A 8 -7.04 -41.99 11.01
N ASP A 9 -6.91 -41.91 12.33
CA ASP A 9 -6.08 -40.91 13.01
C ASP A 9 -4.60 -41.16 12.65
N PRO A 10 -3.89 -40.18 12.05
CA PRO A 10 -2.52 -40.36 11.55
C PRO A 10 -1.47 -40.58 12.66
N THR A 11 -1.83 -40.46 13.94
CA THR A 11 -0.89 -40.59 15.07
C THR A 11 -0.86 -41.96 15.73
N THR A 12 -1.76 -42.89 15.36
CA THR A 12 -1.74 -44.27 15.89
C THR A 12 -1.65 -45.27 14.75
N LEU A 13 -0.44 -45.51 14.26
CA LEU A 13 -0.14 -46.70 13.45
C LEU A 13 -0.26 -47.92 14.37
N ASP A 14 -1.44 -48.54 14.36
CA ASP A 14 -1.67 -49.80 15.05
C ASP A 14 -0.71 -50.89 14.51
N ALA A 15 0.02 -51.53 15.41
CA ALA A 15 0.99 -52.55 15.07
C ALA A 15 0.37 -53.75 14.33
N ALA A 16 -0.91 -54.06 14.58
CA ALA A 16 -1.60 -55.13 13.87
C ALA A 16 -1.91 -54.74 12.41
N THR A 17 -2.29 -53.47 12.18
CA THR A 17 -2.49 -52.89 10.84
C THR A 17 -1.18 -52.85 10.05
N LEU A 18 -0.09 -52.37 10.65
CA LEU A 18 1.24 -52.35 10.02
C LEU A 18 1.72 -53.77 9.66
N LEU A 19 1.55 -54.74 10.57
CA LEU A 19 1.91 -56.14 10.33
C LEU A 19 1.09 -56.76 9.19
N THR A 20 -0.18 -56.35 9.04
CA THR A 20 -1.06 -56.82 7.96
C THR A 20 -0.58 -56.30 6.60
N VAL A 21 -0.28 -55.00 6.51
CA VAL A 21 0.28 -54.38 5.30
C VAL A 21 1.63 -55.02 4.93
N LEU A 22 2.53 -55.21 5.90
CA LEU A 22 3.83 -55.83 5.66
C LEU A 22 3.73 -57.31 5.24
N LYS A 23 2.74 -58.06 5.74
CA LYS A 23 2.48 -59.44 5.30
C LYS A 23 1.96 -59.50 3.86
N ALA A 24 1.13 -58.53 3.45
CA ALA A 24 0.65 -58.40 2.07
C ALA A 24 1.83 -58.08 1.13
N VAL A 25 2.68 -57.12 1.51
CA VAL A 25 3.90 -56.76 0.78
C VAL A 25 4.84 -57.95 0.63
N ARG A 26 5.06 -58.75 1.69
CA ARG A 26 5.88 -59.98 1.63
C ARG A 26 5.34 -61.01 0.62
N LYS A 27 4.02 -60.99 0.35
CA LYS A 27 3.37 -61.85 -0.64
C LYS A 27 3.31 -61.22 -2.05
N GLY A 28 3.89 -60.04 -2.23
CA GLY A 28 3.94 -59.32 -3.50
C GLY A 28 2.76 -58.37 -3.75
N ASP A 29 1.90 -58.13 -2.76
CA ASP A 29 0.78 -57.19 -2.87
C ASP A 29 1.17 -55.81 -2.34
N PHE A 30 1.23 -54.83 -3.24
CA PHE A 30 1.61 -53.44 -2.96
C PHE A 30 0.43 -52.46 -3.08
N THR A 31 -0.81 -52.95 -3.21
CA THR A 31 -2.00 -52.12 -3.44
C THR A 31 -2.16 -51.00 -2.41
N ALA A 32 -2.09 -51.32 -1.12
CA ALA A 32 -2.21 -50.31 -0.05
C ALA A 32 -1.13 -49.22 -0.10
N LEU A 33 0.10 -49.57 -0.51
CA LEU A 33 1.18 -48.59 -0.69
C LEU A 33 0.93 -47.73 -1.94
N ALA A 34 0.46 -48.34 -3.03
CA ALA A 34 0.09 -47.63 -4.24
C ALA A 34 -1.08 -46.65 -4.00
N ASP A 35 -2.09 -47.05 -3.23
CA ASP A 35 -3.23 -46.20 -2.88
C ASP A 35 -2.78 -44.99 -2.05
N THR A 36 -2.00 -45.22 -0.99
CA THR A 36 -1.44 -44.12 -0.17
C THR A 36 -0.56 -43.19 -1.00
N PHE A 37 0.25 -43.74 -1.91
CA PHE A 37 1.07 -42.94 -2.81
C PHE A 37 0.21 -42.13 -3.79
N ASN A 38 -0.84 -42.72 -4.36
CA ASN A 38 -1.76 -42.04 -5.26
C ASN A 38 -2.48 -40.88 -4.55
N GLU A 39 -2.86 -41.03 -3.28
CA GLU A 39 -3.44 -39.93 -2.48
C GLU A 39 -2.45 -38.75 -2.33
N VAL A 40 -1.16 -39.04 -2.14
CA VAL A 40 -0.10 -38.02 -2.08
C VAL A 40 0.08 -37.33 -3.44
N VAL A 41 0.05 -38.10 -4.54
CA VAL A 41 0.13 -37.56 -5.91
C VAL A 41 -1.07 -36.64 -6.17
N GLU A 42 -2.29 -37.07 -5.85
CA GLU A 42 -3.50 -36.26 -6.02
C GLU A 42 -3.43 -34.98 -5.18
N MET A 43 -2.96 -35.06 -3.94
CA MET A 43 -2.78 -33.87 -3.09
C MET A 43 -1.78 -32.88 -3.70
N ASN A 44 -0.66 -33.38 -4.23
CA ASN A 44 0.34 -32.57 -4.91
C ASN A 44 -0.23 -31.88 -6.16
N GLU A 45 -1.00 -32.59 -6.97
CA GLU A 45 -1.65 -32.01 -8.16
C GLU A 45 -2.64 -30.91 -7.77
N ARG A 46 -3.42 -31.12 -6.70
CA ARG A 46 -4.35 -30.11 -6.17
C ARG A 46 -3.61 -28.88 -5.65
N LEU A 47 -2.50 -29.06 -4.91
CA LEU A 47 -1.66 -27.95 -4.47
C LEU A 47 -1.09 -27.16 -5.66
N ALA A 48 -0.53 -27.86 -6.65
CA ALA A 48 0.03 -27.22 -7.83
C ALA A 48 -1.03 -26.41 -8.60
N ALA A 49 -2.23 -26.96 -8.78
CA ALA A 49 -3.35 -26.28 -9.40
C ALA A 49 -3.77 -25.03 -8.61
N GLU A 50 -3.83 -25.12 -7.28
CA GLU A 50 -4.22 -24.01 -6.43
C GLU A 50 -3.17 -22.88 -6.40
N LEU A 51 -1.88 -23.22 -6.38
CA LEU A 51 -0.81 -22.25 -6.52
C LEU A 51 -0.83 -21.55 -7.88
N ALA A 52 -1.11 -22.29 -8.95
CA ALA A 52 -1.27 -21.72 -10.29
C ALA A 52 -2.48 -20.76 -10.36
N ARG A 53 -3.60 -21.13 -9.72
CA ARG A 53 -4.78 -20.25 -9.59
C ARG A 53 -4.41 -18.96 -8.86
N LEU A 54 -3.78 -19.06 -7.69
CA LEU A 54 -3.38 -17.90 -6.89
C LEU A 54 -2.39 -16.99 -7.63
N ALA A 55 -1.44 -17.55 -8.35
CA ALA A 55 -0.48 -16.77 -9.14
C ALA A 55 -1.18 -15.87 -10.17
N VAL A 56 -2.30 -16.31 -10.74
CA VAL A 56 -3.12 -15.50 -11.64
C VAL A 56 -4.02 -14.54 -10.86
N VAL A 57 -4.76 -15.04 -9.88
CA VAL A 57 -5.80 -14.27 -9.17
C VAL A 57 -5.20 -13.16 -8.29
N VAL A 58 -4.21 -13.49 -7.46
CA VAL A 58 -3.53 -12.52 -6.60
C VAL A 58 -2.44 -11.80 -7.38
N GLY A 59 -1.59 -12.55 -8.08
CA GLY A 59 -0.40 -12.00 -8.73
C GLY A 59 -0.68 -11.14 -9.97
N ARG A 60 -1.60 -11.55 -10.85
CA ARG A 60 -1.90 -10.81 -12.09
C ARG A 60 -3.13 -9.91 -11.96
N ASN A 61 -4.19 -10.42 -11.33
CA ASN A 61 -5.46 -9.69 -11.25
C ASN A 61 -5.54 -8.78 -10.01
N GLY A 62 -4.58 -8.86 -9.08
CA GLY A 62 -4.51 -8.01 -7.90
C GLY A 62 -5.62 -8.29 -6.87
N LYS A 63 -6.29 -9.45 -6.94
CA LYS A 63 -7.34 -9.83 -5.98
C LYS A 63 -6.73 -10.33 -4.67
N ILE A 64 -6.12 -9.42 -3.92
CA ILE A 64 -5.33 -9.73 -2.70
C ILE A 64 -6.16 -10.23 -1.50
N GLU A 65 -7.49 -10.23 -1.60
CA GLU A 65 -8.41 -10.81 -0.60
C GLU A 65 -8.62 -12.32 -0.81
N GLU A 66 -8.25 -12.85 -1.98
CA GLU A 66 -8.35 -14.27 -2.28
C GLU A 66 -7.31 -15.07 -1.49
N ARG A 67 -7.69 -16.29 -1.09
CA ARG A 67 -6.88 -17.18 -0.25
C ARG A 67 -6.75 -18.55 -0.89
N ALA A 68 -5.60 -19.19 -0.69
CA ALA A 68 -5.39 -20.60 -1.02
C ALA A 68 -6.33 -21.47 -0.19
N SER A 69 -6.91 -22.47 -0.83
CA SER A 69 -7.64 -23.54 -0.14
C SER A 69 -7.44 -24.88 -0.85
N LEU A 70 -7.12 -25.91 -0.07
CA LEU A 70 -7.08 -27.31 -0.52
C LEU A 70 -8.22 -28.14 0.08
N GLY A 71 -9.27 -27.50 0.60
CA GLY A 71 -10.31 -28.19 1.35
C GLY A 71 -9.76 -28.83 2.64
N PRO A 72 -10.32 -29.96 3.10
CA PRO A 72 -9.88 -30.61 4.33
C PRO A 72 -8.51 -31.28 4.12
N VAL A 73 -7.45 -30.62 4.60
CA VAL A 73 -6.08 -31.13 4.62
C VAL A 73 -5.49 -30.99 6.02
N THR A 74 -4.60 -31.91 6.40
CA THR A 74 -3.96 -31.95 7.72
C THR A 74 -2.43 -31.95 7.60
N GLY A 75 -1.75 -31.66 8.72
CA GLY A 75 -0.30 -31.68 8.79
C GLY A 75 0.36 -30.69 7.82
N ALA A 76 1.45 -31.10 7.19
CA ALA A 76 2.29 -30.24 6.37
C ALA A 76 1.56 -29.52 5.23
N TRP A 77 0.50 -30.11 4.66
CA TRP A 77 -0.30 -29.47 3.61
C TRP A 77 -1.14 -28.31 4.14
N SER A 78 -1.68 -28.46 5.36
CA SER A 78 -2.40 -27.38 6.05
C SER A 78 -1.45 -26.23 6.40
N ASP A 79 -0.26 -26.57 6.88
CA ASP A 79 0.78 -25.58 7.18
C ASP A 79 1.23 -24.84 5.93
N ALA A 80 1.39 -25.55 4.81
CA ALA A 80 1.77 -24.95 3.53
C ALA A 80 0.73 -23.91 3.06
N VAL A 81 -0.57 -24.26 3.10
CA VAL A 81 -1.65 -23.32 2.75
C VAL A 81 -1.68 -22.12 3.70
N THR A 82 -1.50 -22.35 5.00
CA THR A 82 -1.45 -21.29 6.01
C THR A 82 -0.29 -20.33 5.78
N ASN A 83 0.88 -20.86 5.46
CA ASN A 83 2.07 -20.06 5.16
C ASN A 83 1.88 -19.23 3.89
N VAL A 84 1.31 -19.80 2.82
CA VAL A 84 0.99 -19.06 1.59
C VAL A 84 -0.01 -17.94 1.87
N ASN A 85 -1.08 -18.22 2.62
CA ASN A 85 -2.08 -17.21 2.99
C ASN A 85 -1.51 -16.09 3.88
N SER A 86 -0.58 -16.44 4.76
CA SER A 86 0.14 -15.48 5.60
C SER A 86 1.05 -14.59 4.75
N LEU A 87 1.78 -15.16 3.78
CA LEU A 87 2.58 -14.38 2.83
C LEU A 87 1.72 -13.43 1.99
N VAL A 88 0.59 -13.91 1.45
CA VAL A 88 -0.35 -13.05 0.70
C VAL A 88 -0.81 -11.89 1.58
N THR A 89 -1.20 -12.16 2.82
CA THR A 89 -1.66 -11.12 3.75
C THR A 89 -0.57 -10.10 4.09
N ASN A 90 0.63 -10.58 4.42
CA ASN A 90 1.76 -9.72 4.78
C ASN A 90 2.23 -8.83 3.61
N LEU A 91 2.04 -9.28 2.37
CA LEU A 91 2.34 -8.47 1.17
C LEU A 91 1.18 -7.54 0.81
N ALA A 92 -0.07 -8.00 0.98
CA ALA A 92 -1.28 -7.27 0.61
C ALA A 92 -1.51 -6.02 1.46
N GLN A 93 -1.31 -6.13 2.77
CA GLN A 93 -1.68 -5.09 3.73
C GLN A 93 -0.90 -3.77 3.52
N PRO A 94 0.45 -3.77 3.40
CA PRO A 94 1.19 -2.53 3.09
C PRO A 94 0.82 -1.92 1.73
N THR A 95 0.52 -2.75 0.72
CA THR A 95 0.10 -2.28 -0.60
C THR A 95 -1.27 -1.60 -0.55
N ALA A 96 -2.22 -2.16 0.21
CA ALA A 96 -3.53 -1.55 0.43
C ALA A 96 -3.42 -0.21 1.16
N GLU A 97 -2.55 -0.11 2.17
CA GLU A 97 -2.29 1.15 2.87
C GLU A 97 -1.69 2.23 1.96
N ALA A 98 -0.74 1.85 1.10
CA ALA A 98 -0.20 2.79 0.11
C ALA A 98 -1.29 3.32 -0.82
N ALA A 99 -2.15 2.43 -1.34
CA ALA A 99 -3.28 2.81 -2.20
C ALA A 99 -4.27 3.74 -1.47
N ARG A 100 -4.57 3.47 -0.20
CA ARG A 100 -5.44 4.30 0.64
C ARG A 100 -4.90 5.72 0.79
N VAL A 101 -3.61 5.87 1.13
CA VAL A 101 -2.97 7.18 1.32
C VAL A 101 -2.89 7.94 0.00
N ILE A 102 -2.50 7.28 -1.10
CA ILE A 102 -2.50 7.90 -2.43
C ILE A 102 -3.92 8.37 -2.81
N GLY A 103 -4.94 7.57 -2.53
CA GLY A 103 -6.34 7.94 -2.74
C GLY A 103 -6.80 9.13 -1.89
N ALA A 104 -6.31 9.26 -0.65
CA ALA A 104 -6.58 10.41 0.21
C ALA A 104 -5.93 11.70 -0.35
N VAL A 105 -4.66 11.62 -0.74
CA VAL A 105 -3.92 12.71 -1.38
C VAL A 105 -4.62 13.17 -2.67
N ALA A 106 -5.10 12.24 -3.49
CA ALA A 106 -5.84 12.56 -4.71
C ALA A 106 -7.16 13.32 -4.45
N LYS A 107 -7.75 13.15 -3.26
CA LYS A 107 -8.93 13.91 -2.81
C LYS A 107 -8.58 15.21 -2.08
N GLY A 108 -7.30 15.54 -1.96
CA GLY A 108 -6.80 16.72 -1.26
C GLY A 108 -6.63 16.54 0.25
N ASP A 109 -6.80 15.33 0.78
CA ASP A 109 -6.54 15.05 2.20
C ASP A 109 -5.07 14.68 2.41
N LEU A 110 -4.31 15.66 2.92
CA LEU A 110 -2.88 15.55 3.22
C LEU A 110 -2.60 15.24 4.70
N SER A 111 -3.64 14.92 5.48
CA SER A 111 -3.50 14.50 6.89
C SER A 111 -3.17 13.01 7.03
N GLN A 112 -3.42 12.23 5.98
CA GLN A 112 -3.25 10.78 5.98
C GLN A 112 -1.81 10.38 5.66
N THR A 113 -1.24 9.49 6.48
CA THR A 113 0.10 8.93 6.28
C THR A 113 0.04 7.40 6.29
N MET A 114 1.06 6.76 5.72
CA MET A 114 1.28 5.33 5.88
C MET A 114 1.78 5.04 7.29
N ALA A 115 1.22 3.98 7.90
CA ALA A 115 1.71 3.45 9.15
C ALA A 115 3.13 2.90 8.97
N LEU A 116 4.01 3.13 9.95
CA LEU A 116 5.36 2.58 9.98
C LEU A 116 5.45 1.27 10.75
N GLU A 117 4.35 0.89 11.42
CA GLU A 117 4.21 -0.31 12.22
C GLU A 117 2.83 -0.92 11.94
N ILE A 118 2.76 -2.25 11.86
CA ILE A 118 1.54 -3.02 11.57
C ILE A 118 1.50 -4.20 12.54
N ASP A 119 0.39 -4.36 13.27
CA ASP A 119 0.21 -5.41 14.29
C ASP A 119 1.40 -5.48 15.27
N ASP A 120 1.78 -4.33 15.82
CA ASP A 120 2.91 -4.15 16.74
C ASP A 120 4.29 -4.55 16.18
N ARG A 121 4.40 -4.71 14.84
CA ARG A 121 5.66 -5.00 14.17
C ARG A 121 6.09 -3.82 13.30
N PRO A 122 7.33 -3.33 13.43
CA PRO A 122 7.84 -2.30 12.54
C PRO A 122 7.90 -2.83 11.10
N LEU A 123 7.54 -1.98 10.14
CA LEU A 123 7.84 -2.28 8.75
C LEU A 123 9.36 -2.34 8.56
N GLU A 124 9.79 -3.25 7.69
CA GLU A 124 11.20 -3.42 7.38
C GLU A 124 11.43 -3.42 5.86
N GLY A 125 12.71 -3.29 5.47
CA GLY A 125 13.14 -3.36 4.08
C GLY A 125 12.36 -2.44 3.15
N GLU A 126 11.82 -3.02 2.08
CA GLU A 126 11.13 -2.30 1.01
C GLU A 126 9.82 -1.64 1.46
N PHE A 127 9.08 -2.26 2.38
CA PHE A 127 7.84 -1.68 2.88
C PHE A 127 8.10 -0.43 3.70
N MET A 128 9.10 -0.45 4.58
CA MET A 128 9.51 0.74 5.34
C MET A 128 10.02 1.85 4.43
N ARG A 129 10.82 1.50 3.42
CA ARG A 129 11.32 2.47 2.43
C ARG A 129 10.18 3.13 1.66
N THR A 130 9.20 2.35 1.24
CA THR A 130 8.01 2.83 0.53
C THR A 130 7.17 3.73 1.43
N ALA A 131 6.89 3.30 2.66
CA ALA A 131 6.12 4.08 3.63
C ALA A 131 6.77 5.44 3.92
N LYS A 132 8.09 5.47 4.15
CA LYS A 132 8.84 6.72 4.33
C LYS A 132 8.80 7.62 3.10
N THR A 133 8.87 7.04 1.90
CA THR A 133 8.83 7.80 0.65
C THR A 133 7.46 8.44 0.43
N VAL A 134 6.38 7.68 0.64
CA VAL A 134 5.00 8.19 0.57
C VAL A 134 4.77 9.27 1.63
N ASN A 135 5.18 9.04 2.87
CA ASN A 135 5.02 10.02 3.95
C ASN A 135 5.78 11.33 3.66
N ARG A 136 7.00 11.25 3.12
CA ARG A 136 7.74 12.45 2.69
C ARG A 136 7.03 13.19 1.56
N MET A 137 6.44 12.47 0.60
CA MET A 137 5.63 13.09 -0.46
C MET A 137 4.42 13.82 0.12
N VAL A 138 3.68 13.21 1.06
CA VAL A 138 2.54 13.85 1.74
C VAL A 138 2.98 15.10 2.50
N GLU A 139 4.10 15.02 3.25
CA GLU A 139 4.66 16.16 3.99
C GLU A 139 5.01 17.32 3.06
N GLN A 140 5.70 17.04 1.94
CA GLN A 140 6.07 18.07 0.96
C GLN A 140 4.84 18.73 0.33
N LEU A 141 3.83 17.94 -0.02
CA LEU A 141 2.55 18.45 -0.52
C LEU A 141 1.85 19.33 0.52
N GLY A 142 1.80 18.88 1.77
CA GLY A 142 1.16 19.60 2.87
C GLY A 142 1.84 20.94 3.15
N ALA A 143 3.18 20.95 3.20
CA ALA A 143 3.97 22.16 3.39
C ALA A 143 3.78 23.16 2.24
N PHE A 144 3.76 22.68 0.99
CA PHE A 144 3.50 23.53 -0.18
C PHE A 144 2.10 24.13 -0.13
N ALA A 145 1.06 23.31 0.09
CA ALA A 145 -0.32 23.77 0.16
C ALA A 145 -0.51 24.84 1.24
N ALA A 146 0.03 24.60 2.44
CA ALA A 146 -0.04 25.55 3.55
C ALA A 146 0.64 26.90 3.21
N GLU A 147 1.83 26.86 2.60
CA GLU A 147 2.55 28.09 2.22
C GLU A 147 1.84 28.88 1.12
N VAL A 148 1.28 28.19 0.10
CA VAL A 148 0.51 28.86 -0.94
C VAL A 148 -0.75 29.50 -0.36
N THR A 149 -1.52 28.77 0.46
CA THR A 149 -2.70 29.33 1.12
C THR A 149 -2.35 30.53 2.00
N ARG A 150 -1.23 30.47 2.74
CA ARG A 150 -0.75 31.58 3.56
C ARG A 150 -0.45 32.82 2.72
N VAL A 151 0.31 32.69 1.64
CA VAL A 151 0.69 33.82 0.77
C VAL A 151 -0.52 34.42 0.08
N VAL A 152 -1.42 33.58 -0.44
CA VAL A 152 -2.67 34.05 -1.07
C VAL A 152 -3.49 34.86 -0.07
N ARG A 153 -3.62 34.39 1.19
CA ARG A 153 -4.33 35.13 2.22
C ARG A 153 -3.63 36.45 2.58
N GLU A 154 -2.31 36.41 2.82
CA GLU A 154 -1.54 37.60 3.22
C GLU A 154 -1.55 38.69 2.15
N VAL A 155 -1.18 38.35 0.92
CA VAL A 155 -1.00 39.33 -0.16
C VAL A 155 -2.34 39.66 -0.83
N GLY A 156 -3.21 38.66 -1.02
CA GLY A 156 -4.47 38.81 -1.74
C GLY A 156 -5.64 39.31 -0.90
N THR A 157 -5.72 38.94 0.38
CA THR A 157 -6.87 39.28 1.23
C THR A 157 -6.53 40.28 2.33
N GLU A 158 -5.43 40.05 3.06
CA GLU A 158 -5.02 40.90 4.18
C GLU A 158 -4.26 42.16 3.73
N GLY A 159 -3.87 42.26 2.46
CA GLY A 159 -3.12 43.39 1.92
C GLY A 159 -1.69 43.51 2.47
N LYS A 160 -1.15 42.45 3.08
CA LYS A 160 0.24 42.38 3.55
C LYS A 160 1.17 42.19 2.36
N LEU A 161 1.61 43.31 1.81
CA LEU A 161 2.45 43.35 0.61
C LEU A 161 3.87 42.84 0.89
N GLY A 162 4.39 42.03 -0.03
CA GLY A 162 5.73 41.44 0.05
C GLY A 162 5.80 40.04 0.66
N GLY A 163 4.65 39.44 0.98
CA GLY A 163 4.58 38.02 1.38
C GLY A 163 5.08 37.09 0.27
N GLN A 164 5.89 36.10 0.64
CA GLN A 164 6.44 35.10 -0.27
C GLN A 164 6.37 33.71 0.35
N ALA A 165 6.13 32.70 -0.49
CA ALA A 165 6.11 31.29 -0.13
C ALA A 165 7.54 30.80 0.06
N ARG A 166 7.77 30.08 1.16
CA ARG A 166 9.07 29.49 1.49
C ARG A 166 8.91 28.02 1.82
N VAL A 167 8.95 27.19 0.79
CA VAL A 167 8.85 25.73 0.94
C VAL A 167 10.25 25.13 0.94
N LYS A 168 10.64 24.44 2.03
CA LYS A 168 11.97 23.81 2.16
C LYS A 168 12.04 22.54 1.33
N GLY A 169 13.19 22.31 0.69
CA GLY A 169 13.47 21.03 0.01
C GLY A 169 12.66 20.78 -1.26
N VAL A 170 12.07 21.82 -1.86
CA VAL A 170 11.39 21.72 -3.16
C VAL A 170 12.41 21.67 -4.30
N ALA A 171 12.14 20.82 -5.29
CA ALA A 171 12.91 20.68 -6.51
C ALA A 171 11.96 20.37 -7.69
N GLY A 172 12.43 20.58 -8.92
CA GLY A 172 11.64 20.38 -10.13
C GLY A 172 10.36 21.23 -10.12
N ILE A 173 9.25 20.62 -10.55
CA ILE A 173 7.94 21.29 -10.68
C ILE A 173 7.52 22.04 -9.40
N TRP A 174 7.83 21.50 -8.21
CA TRP A 174 7.48 22.15 -6.94
C TRP A 174 8.17 23.49 -6.74
N LYS A 175 9.43 23.58 -7.18
CA LYS A 175 10.20 24.83 -7.13
C LYS A 175 9.61 25.83 -8.11
N ASP A 176 9.34 25.40 -9.34
CA ASP A 176 8.78 26.26 -10.39
C ASP A 176 7.41 26.83 -10.00
N LEU A 177 6.56 26.01 -9.36
CA LEU A 177 5.27 26.46 -8.83
C LEU A 177 5.43 27.46 -7.68
N THR A 178 6.39 27.22 -6.77
CA THR A 178 6.68 28.16 -5.66
C THR A 178 7.17 29.50 -6.21
N GLU A 179 8.07 29.49 -7.20
CA GLU A 179 8.58 30.70 -7.86
C GLU A 179 7.48 31.45 -8.63
N SER A 180 6.56 30.71 -9.25
CA SER A 180 5.38 31.29 -9.94
C SER A 180 4.44 32.00 -8.96
N VAL A 181 4.14 31.39 -7.81
CA VAL A 181 3.35 32.03 -6.74
C VAL A 181 4.06 33.28 -6.21
N ASN A 182 5.37 33.20 -5.99
CA ASN A 182 6.17 34.34 -5.55
C ASN A 182 6.21 35.49 -6.56
N SER A 183 6.27 35.17 -7.85
CA SER A 183 6.22 36.16 -8.93
C SER A 183 4.87 36.84 -8.99
N MET A 184 3.78 36.09 -8.86
CA MET A 184 2.42 36.64 -8.78
C MET A 184 2.26 37.57 -7.57
N ALA A 185 2.68 37.14 -6.38
CA ALA A 185 2.64 37.94 -5.15
C ALA A 185 3.49 39.21 -5.25
N GLY A 186 4.68 39.12 -5.86
CA GLY A 186 5.57 40.25 -6.10
C GLY A 186 4.96 41.27 -7.07
N ASN A 187 4.37 40.80 -8.17
CA ASN A 187 3.69 41.65 -9.14
C ASN A 187 2.50 42.39 -8.50
N LEU A 188 1.65 41.68 -7.74
CA LEU A 188 0.53 42.29 -7.03
C LEU A 188 1.01 43.34 -6.02
N THR A 189 2.06 43.04 -5.27
CA THR A 189 2.71 43.98 -4.35
C THR A 189 3.19 45.25 -5.06
N ALA A 190 3.86 45.11 -6.21
CA ALA A 190 4.35 46.24 -6.98
C ALA A 190 3.20 47.10 -7.52
N GLN A 191 2.15 46.46 -8.05
CA GLN A 191 0.97 47.15 -8.57
C GLN A 191 0.27 47.98 -7.49
N VAL A 192 0.01 47.40 -6.31
CA VAL A 192 -0.65 48.11 -5.21
C VAL A 192 0.19 49.27 -4.70
N ARG A 193 1.52 49.10 -4.60
CA ARG A 193 2.43 50.19 -4.21
C ARG A 193 2.47 51.32 -5.25
N ASN A 194 2.46 51.00 -6.53
CA ASN A 194 2.40 52.01 -7.60
C ASN A 194 1.10 52.82 -7.49
N ILE A 195 -0.05 52.15 -7.33
CA ILE A 195 -1.34 52.81 -7.12
C ILE A 195 -1.28 53.74 -5.90
N ALA A 196 -0.77 53.26 -4.76
CA ALA A 196 -0.64 54.07 -3.55
C ALA A 196 0.24 55.32 -3.75
N GLN A 197 1.35 55.20 -4.49
CA GLN A 197 2.23 56.32 -4.82
C GLN A 197 1.52 57.33 -5.73
N VAL A 198 0.83 56.88 -6.76
CA VAL A 198 0.06 57.74 -7.68
C VAL A 198 -1.08 58.44 -6.94
N THR A 199 -1.84 57.74 -6.11
CA THR A 199 -2.93 58.33 -5.32
C THR A 199 -2.40 59.38 -4.33
N THR A 200 -1.24 59.13 -3.71
CA THR A 200 -0.59 60.11 -2.82
C THR A 200 -0.15 61.35 -3.59
N ALA A 201 0.44 61.19 -4.78
CA ALA A 201 0.85 62.31 -5.63
C ALA A 201 -0.35 63.17 -6.06
N VAL A 202 -1.43 62.53 -6.51
CA VAL A 202 -2.69 63.20 -6.87
C VAL A 202 -3.29 63.94 -5.68
N ALA A 203 -3.31 63.33 -4.49
CA ALA A 203 -3.81 63.98 -3.27
C ALA A 203 -2.97 65.21 -2.87
N ASN A 204 -1.67 65.22 -3.20
CA ASN A 204 -0.78 66.36 -3.01
C ASN A 204 -0.81 67.35 -4.18
N GLY A 205 -1.70 67.17 -5.17
CA GLY A 205 -1.87 68.07 -6.31
C GLY A 205 -0.97 67.80 -7.52
N ASP A 206 -0.14 66.74 -7.50
CA ASP A 206 0.69 66.32 -8.63
C ASP A 206 -0.07 65.35 -9.55
N LEU A 207 -0.69 65.90 -10.59
CA LEU A 207 -1.41 65.13 -11.63
C LEU A 207 -0.48 64.58 -12.73
N SER A 208 0.84 64.79 -12.63
CA SER A 208 1.78 64.28 -13.65
C SER A 208 2.04 62.78 -13.53
N LYS A 209 1.74 62.17 -12.37
CA LYS A 209 1.90 60.73 -12.11
C LYS A 209 0.73 59.90 -12.65
N LYS A 210 1.04 58.75 -13.25
CA LYS A 210 0.07 57.81 -13.84
C LYS A 210 0.40 56.38 -13.42
N ILE A 211 -0.62 55.52 -13.40
CA ILE A 211 -0.54 54.08 -13.10
C ILE A 211 0.08 53.34 -14.28
#